data_AF-A0A556QV48-F1
#
_entry.id   AF-A0A556QV48-F1
#
_cell.length_a   1.000
_cell.length_b   1.000
_cell.length_c   1.000
_cell.angle_alpha   90.00
_cell.angle_beta   90.00
_cell.angle_gamma   90.00
#
_symmetry.space_group_name_H-M   'P 1'
#
loop_
_entity.id
_entity.type
_entity.pdbx_description
1 polymer ?
#
loop_
_entity_poly.entity_id
_entity_poly.type
_entity_poly.pdbx_seq_one_letter_code
_entity_poly.pdbx_strand_id
1 'polypeptide(L)'
;HLSGLTSGANSANDISFHEDYAEMLGYTEEDIDNLFLSKDRIVHPILERLNRKNTQEEKYTFIQLKQALKDYYNGYCFTADKMVSVYNPDSILRFFYAKDFENSWFNSGSPTILLQQMKQNIHRFNMDWDKCSFPIDKIRFKLVHPSLHEMPLLPLMYQTGYLTMDLDPSHVQDKNNLTYYLKFPNQEVKSSLKLILADFIVQAHQEAGKACSASVLDALRKEAWVSFLNIVRSDCLAKAGYRFLDKTEKSFQGTLYAFLNGAFHEMHHTNASAERDSAIGRLDIVMEDQYNEKKTVYIFELKVDKPALDALEQIHSKDYSIQYGTCHKKVLIGLTCDAIKLNIIEATIEIHQKDDKNDFQLMPPKNFAVNSIGYFQEVTSKGIEA
;
A
#
# COMPACT_ATOMS: atom_id res chain seq x y z
N HIS A 1 0.56 -24.94 -16.47
CA HIS A 1 1.93 -25.46 -16.25
C HIS A 1 2.94 -24.65 -17.04
N LEU A 2 4.06 -24.26 -16.41
CA LEU A 2 5.20 -23.54 -17.02
C LEU A 2 5.99 -24.37 -18.04
N SER A 3 5.77 -25.69 -18.08
CA SER A 3 6.43 -26.63 -19.00
C SER A 3 6.21 -26.33 -20.49
N GLY A 4 5.20 -25.52 -20.84
CA GLY A 4 4.96 -25.09 -22.22
C GLY A 4 5.76 -23.87 -22.69
N LEU A 5 6.52 -23.21 -21.81
CA LEU A 5 7.22 -21.95 -22.12
C LEU A 5 8.69 -22.13 -22.54
N THR A 6 9.22 -23.34 -22.48
CA THR A 6 10.59 -23.65 -22.90
C THR A 6 10.58 -24.68 -24.02
N SER A 7 11.16 -24.36 -25.18
CA SER A 7 11.39 -25.31 -26.28
C SER A 7 12.60 -26.22 -26.05
N GLY A 8 12.92 -26.57 -24.80
CA GLY A 8 13.94 -27.56 -24.43
C GLY A 8 13.34 -28.93 -24.18
N ALA A 9 14.13 -30.01 -24.33
CA ALA A 9 13.77 -31.42 -24.07
C ALA A 9 12.28 -31.76 -24.36
N ASN A 10 11.82 -31.46 -25.58
CA ASN A 10 10.42 -31.55 -25.99
C ASN A 10 9.92 -33.00 -26.08
N SER A 11 9.69 -33.60 -24.93
CA SER A 11 8.81 -34.74 -24.62
C SER A 11 9.10 -35.30 -23.22
N ALA A 12 9.75 -34.55 -22.32
CA ALA A 12 9.81 -34.96 -20.92
C ALA A 12 8.39 -34.97 -20.37
N ASN A 13 7.90 -36.14 -19.94
CA ASN A 13 6.64 -36.23 -19.22
C ASN A 13 6.72 -35.32 -18.00
N ASP A 14 5.71 -34.46 -17.80
CA ASP A 14 5.58 -33.69 -16.57
C ASP A 14 5.31 -34.67 -15.42
N ILE A 15 6.35 -34.93 -14.63
CA ILE A 15 6.32 -35.81 -13.46
C ILE A 15 6.09 -35.04 -12.16
N SER A 16 5.78 -33.72 -12.22
CA SER A 16 5.70 -32.89 -11.01
C SER A 16 4.66 -33.35 -9.99
N PHE A 17 3.63 -34.11 -10.41
CA PHE A 17 2.61 -34.67 -9.52
C PHE A 17 2.75 -36.18 -9.28
N HIS A 18 3.80 -36.81 -9.80
CA HIS A 18 3.93 -38.26 -9.71
C HIS A 18 4.44 -38.66 -8.32
N GLU A 19 3.73 -39.58 -7.66
CA GLU A 19 3.94 -39.98 -6.26
C GLU A 19 5.36 -40.47 -5.96
N ASP A 20 5.95 -41.24 -6.87
CA ASP A 20 7.32 -41.75 -6.72
C ASP A 20 8.39 -40.65 -6.55
N TYR A 21 8.11 -39.43 -7.03
CA TYR A 21 9.05 -38.30 -6.96
C TYR A 21 8.64 -37.24 -5.94
N ALA A 22 7.61 -37.48 -5.12
CA ALA A 22 7.06 -36.48 -4.20
C ALA A 22 8.06 -35.93 -3.18
N GLU A 23 9.10 -36.70 -2.85
CA GLU A 23 10.12 -36.34 -1.85
C GLU A 23 11.42 -35.85 -2.49
N MET A 24 11.55 -35.93 -3.82
CA MET A 24 12.82 -35.78 -4.54
C MET A 24 13.48 -34.40 -4.41
N LEU A 25 12.69 -33.35 -4.16
CA LEU A 25 13.14 -31.95 -4.20
C LEU A 25 13.20 -31.28 -2.82
N GLY A 26 13.22 -32.06 -1.74
CA GLY A 26 13.33 -31.53 -0.39
C GLY A 26 13.87 -32.55 0.60
N TYR A 27 14.01 -32.12 1.85
CA TYR A 27 14.31 -33.01 2.96
C TYR A 27 13.00 -33.53 3.56
N THR A 28 12.96 -34.81 3.92
CA THR A 28 11.87 -35.38 4.73
C THR A 28 12.11 -35.11 6.21
N GLU A 29 11.13 -35.41 7.07
CA GLU A 29 11.32 -35.40 8.53
C GLU A 29 12.46 -36.32 8.97
N GLU A 30 12.55 -37.50 8.35
CA GLU A 30 13.60 -38.47 8.62
C GLU A 30 14.98 -37.94 8.20
N ASP A 31 15.07 -37.25 7.06
CA ASP A 31 16.31 -36.61 6.65
C ASP A 31 16.76 -35.52 7.63
N ILE A 32 15.83 -34.69 8.11
CA ILE A 32 16.14 -33.66 9.12
C ILE A 32 16.67 -34.29 10.40
N ASP A 33 16.02 -35.35 10.87
CA ASP A 33 16.46 -36.09 12.05
C ASP A 33 17.86 -36.70 11.87
N ASN A 34 18.06 -37.44 10.79
CA ASN A 34 19.28 -38.22 10.57
C ASN A 34 20.48 -37.32 10.21
N LEU A 35 20.27 -36.29 9.39
CA LEU A 35 21.36 -35.45 8.89
C LEU A 35 21.75 -34.36 9.89
N PHE A 36 20.80 -33.86 10.69
CA PHE A 36 21.02 -32.69 11.53
C PHE A 36 20.70 -32.93 13.01
N LEU A 37 19.46 -33.30 13.35
CA LEU A 37 18.99 -33.28 14.74
C LEU A 37 19.58 -34.40 15.61
N SER A 38 20.00 -35.52 15.01
CA SER A 38 20.70 -36.62 15.71
C SER A 38 22.11 -36.24 16.18
N LYS A 39 22.66 -35.11 15.72
CA LYS A 39 24.03 -34.68 15.98
C LYS A 39 24.03 -33.57 17.01
N ASP A 40 24.31 -33.92 18.28
CA ASP A 40 24.34 -32.98 19.41
C ASP A 40 25.21 -31.73 19.15
N ARG A 41 26.36 -31.91 18.48
CA ARG A 41 27.25 -30.82 18.06
C ARG A 41 26.60 -29.74 17.17
N ILE A 42 25.49 -30.07 16.49
CA ILE A 42 24.70 -29.15 15.67
C ILE A 42 23.59 -28.53 16.51
N VAL A 43 22.86 -29.35 17.28
CA VAL A 43 21.67 -28.96 18.05
C VAL A 43 22.01 -28.08 19.24
N HIS A 44 23.04 -28.43 20.02
CA HIS A 44 23.38 -27.71 21.25
C HIS A 44 23.65 -26.21 21.01
N PRO A 45 24.50 -25.81 20.02
CA PRO A 45 24.70 -24.40 19.71
C PRO A 45 23.44 -23.64 19.27
N ILE A 46 22.48 -24.33 18.63
CA ILE A 46 21.21 -23.73 18.20
C ILE A 46 20.35 -23.44 19.42
N LEU A 47 20.17 -24.42 20.31
CA LEU A 47 19.42 -24.24 21.55
C LEU A 47 20.03 -23.15 22.43
N GLU A 48 21.35 -23.10 22.56
CA GLU A 48 22.03 -22.02 23.28
C GLU A 48 21.72 -20.65 22.68
N ARG A 49 21.84 -20.50 21.36
CA ARG A 49 21.59 -19.22 20.69
C ARG A 49 20.14 -18.77 20.82
N LEU A 50 19.18 -19.66 20.56
CA LEU A 50 17.75 -19.37 20.68
C LEU A 50 17.39 -19.00 22.12
N ASN A 51 17.90 -19.73 23.12
CA ASN A 51 17.64 -19.45 24.54
C ASN A 51 18.30 -18.17 25.05
N ARG A 52 19.40 -17.70 24.44
CA ARG A 52 19.96 -16.38 24.76
C ARG A 52 19.11 -15.23 24.22
N LYS A 53 18.40 -15.44 23.11
CA LYS A 53 17.50 -14.44 22.52
C LYS A 53 16.11 -14.48 23.12
N ASN A 54 15.68 -15.63 23.64
CA ASN A 54 14.37 -15.77 24.24
C ASN A 54 14.28 -14.95 25.53
N THR A 55 13.36 -13.98 25.57
CA THR A 55 13.09 -13.16 26.75
C THR A 55 12.06 -13.80 27.68
N GLN A 56 11.49 -14.94 27.30
CA GLN A 56 10.54 -15.70 28.11
C GLN A 56 11.29 -16.54 29.16
N GLU A 57 10.62 -16.86 30.27
CA GLU A 57 11.19 -17.68 31.35
C GLU A 57 11.45 -19.13 30.92
N GLU A 58 10.69 -19.65 29.95
CA GLU A 58 10.83 -21.02 29.47
C GLU A 58 11.87 -21.13 28.34
N LYS A 59 12.83 -22.04 28.52
CA LYS A 59 13.85 -22.34 27.51
C LYS A 59 13.30 -23.32 26.47
N TYR A 60 13.67 -23.12 25.21
CA TYR A 60 13.47 -24.08 24.13
C TYR A 60 14.05 -25.44 24.51
N THR A 61 13.18 -26.44 24.51
CA THR A 61 13.53 -27.86 24.55
C THR A 61 13.81 -28.38 23.15
N PHE A 62 14.44 -29.56 23.05
CA PHE A 62 14.66 -30.24 21.77
C PHE A 62 13.34 -30.52 21.02
N ILE A 63 12.29 -30.92 21.74
CA ILE A 63 10.97 -31.21 21.15
C ILE A 63 10.36 -29.92 20.59
N GLN A 64 10.42 -28.81 21.34
CA GLN A 64 9.94 -27.51 20.87
C GLN A 64 10.74 -27.01 19.67
N LEU A 65 12.06 -27.20 19.64
CA LEU A 65 12.89 -26.87 18.49
C LEU A 65 12.46 -27.64 17.25
N LYS A 66 12.28 -28.97 17.36
CA LYS A 66 11.84 -29.81 16.24
C LYS A 66 10.48 -29.37 15.71
N GLN A 67 9.51 -29.12 16.60
CA GLN A 67 8.18 -28.64 16.22
C GLN A 67 8.25 -27.26 15.55
N ALA A 68 9.02 -26.32 16.11
CA ALA A 68 9.19 -25.00 15.52
C ALA A 68 9.86 -25.05 14.13
N LEU A 69 10.86 -25.93 13.95
CA LEU A 69 11.52 -26.15 12.66
C LEU A 69 10.51 -26.68 11.62
N LYS A 70 9.67 -27.64 12.02
CA LYS A 70 8.56 -28.13 11.19
C LYS A 70 7.59 -27.03 10.80
N ASP A 71 7.07 -26.29 11.77
CA ASP A 71 6.04 -25.26 11.53
C ASP A 71 6.57 -24.10 10.66
N TYR A 72 7.86 -23.78 10.80
CA TYR A 72 8.47 -22.67 10.09
C TYR A 72 8.97 -23.03 8.69
N TYR A 73 9.49 -24.25 8.49
CA TYR A 73 10.18 -24.64 7.25
C TYR A 73 9.60 -25.86 6.50
N ASN A 74 8.81 -26.74 7.14
CA ASN A 74 8.18 -27.89 6.45
C ASN A 74 6.84 -27.49 5.83
N GLY A 75 6.50 -28.11 4.69
CA GLY A 75 5.11 -28.12 4.25
C GLY A 75 4.90 -28.21 2.74
N TYR A 76 5.97 -28.26 1.95
CA TYR A 76 5.86 -28.44 0.51
C TYR A 76 5.39 -29.85 0.17
N CYS A 77 4.26 -29.94 -0.51
CA CYS A 77 3.64 -31.15 -0.99
C CYS A 77 3.33 -30.98 -2.48
N PHE A 78 3.99 -31.78 -3.30
CA PHE A 78 3.86 -31.69 -4.75
C PHE A 78 2.66 -32.47 -5.27
N THR A 79 2.23 -33.54 -4.58
CA THR A 79 1.15 -34.41 -5.06
C THR A 79 0.17 -34.82 -3.96
N ALA A 80 -1.11 -34.77 -4.30
CA ALA A 80 -2.19 -35.22 -3.44
C ALA A 80 -2.26 -36.74 -3.28
N ASP A 81 -1.54 -37.51 -4.10
CA ASP A 81 -1.68 -38.98 -4.09
C ASP A 81 -0.85 -39.63 -2.98
N LYS A 82 0.34 -39.06 -2.68
CA LYS A 82 1.24 -39.55 -1.62
C LYS A 82 1.14 -38.79 -0.30
N MET A 83 0.65 -37.54 -0.33
CA MET A 83 0.40 -36.70 0.84
C MET A 83 1.61 -36.55 1.80
N VAL A 84 2.83 -36.48 1.25
CA VAL A 84 4.06 -36.24 2.02
C VAL A 84 4.51 -34.79 1.84
N SER A 85 4.90 -34.16 2.94
CA SER A 85 5.52 -32.84 2.93
C SER A 85 7.04 -32.92 3.10
N VAL A 86 7.74 -32.04 2.39
CA VAL A 86 9.19 -31.85 2.51
C VAL A 86 9.54 -30.43 2.91
N TYR A 87 10.73 -30.31 3.49
CA TYR A 87 11.38 -29.05 3.77
C TYR A 87 12.10 -28.52 2.53
N ASN A 88 12.09 -27.20 2.33
CA ASN A 88 12.91 -26.57 1.31
C ASN A 88 14.41 -26.71 1.65
N PRO A 89 15.26 -27.21 0.73
CA PRO A 89 16.67 -27.41 1.03
C PRO A 89 17.44 -26.13 1.42
N ASP A 90 17.22 -25.02 0.72
CA ASP A 90 17.92 -23.76 0.99
C ASP A 90 17.52 -23.18 2.35
N SER A 91 16.23 -23.12 2.66
CA SER A 91 15.72 -22.63 3.94
C SER A 91 16.31 -23.42 5.13
N ILE A 92 16.37 -24.75 5.01
CA ILE A 92 16.95 -25.61 6.06
C ILE A 92 18.44 -25.41 6.22
N LEU A 93 19.19 -25.39 5.12
CA LEU A 93 20.64 -25.20 5.17
C LEU A 93 20.97 -23.83 5.78
N ARG A 94 20.20 -22.80 5.45
CA ARG A 94 20.34 -21.47 6.04
C ARG A 94 19.99 -21.44 7.51
N PHE A 95 18.92 -22.12 7.95
CA PHE A 95 18.61 -22.25 9.37
C PHE A 95 19.78 -22.86 10.15
N PHE A 96 20.35 -23.97 9.68
CA PHE A 96 21.48 -24.62 10.37
C PHE A 96 22.78 -23.81 10.32
N TYR A 97 22.97 -23.01 9.27
CA TYR A 97 24.09 -22.07 9.16
C TYR A 97 23.92 -20.88 10.13
N ALA A 98 22.77 -20.21 10.08
CA ALA A 98 22.45 -19.04 10.90
C ALA A 98 22.21 -19.41 12.36
N LYS A 99 21.78 -20.64 12.65
CA LYS A 99 21.36 -21.16 13.97
C LYS A 99 20.22 -20.33 14.56
N ASP A 100 19.32 -19.87 13.69
CA ASP A 100 18.24 -18.96 14.03
C ASP A 100 17.12 -19.06 13.00
N PHE A 101 15.90 -18.71 13.41
CA PHE A 101 14.78 -18.64 12.48
C PHE A 101 14.89 -17.37 11.66
N GLU A 102 15.27 -17.54 10.41
CA GLU A 102 15.39 -16.46 9.43
C GLU A 102 14.50 -16.73 8.23
N ASN A 103 14.01 -15.64 7.67
CA ASN A 103 13.28 -15.67 6.42
C ASN A 103 14.27 -15.64 5.25
N SER A 104 14.45 -16.81 4.64
CA SER A 104 15.37 -17.04 3.54
C SER A 104 14.68 -17.07 2.20
N TRP A 105 13.39 -17.40 2.17
CA TRP A 105 12.57 -17.50 0.96
C TRP A 105 12.58 -16.21 0.13
N PHE A 106 12.71 -15.04 0.76
CA PHE A 106 12.86 -13.75 0.06
C PHE A 106 14.05 -13.73 -0.92
N ASN A 107 15.13 -14.44 -0.60
CA ASN A 107 16.37 -14.42 -1.38
C ASN A 107 16.41 -15.49 -2.48
N SER A 108 15.59 -16.54 -2.37
CA SER A 108 15.61 -17.71 -3.26
C SER A 108 14.37 -17.83 -4.15
N GLY A 109 13.21 -17.36 -3.71
CA GLY A 109 12.02 -17.23 -4.54
C GLY A 109 11.99 -15.88 -5.22
N SER A 110 11.99 -15.82 -6.56
CA SER A 110 11.79 -14.55 -7.27
C SER A 110 10.31 -14.18 -7.27
N PRO A 111 9.86 -13.17 -6.49
CA PRO A 111 8.47 -12.71 -6.52
C PRO A 111 8.17 -11.91 -7.79
N THR A 112 9.15 -11.71 -8.68
CA THR A 112 9.09 -10.71 -9.75
C THR A 112 7.85 -10.86 -10.63
N ILE A 113 7.47 -12.09 -10.99
CA ILE A 113 6.27 -12.31 -11.81
C ILE A 113 4.98 -12.01 -11.05
N LEU A 114 4.90 -12.34 -9.74
CA LEU A 114 3.75 -12.00 -8.90
C LEU A 114 3.62 -10.50 -8.72
N LEU A 115 4.74 -9.81 -8.45
CA LEU A 115 4.78 -8.36 -8.31
C LEU A 115 4.41 -7.64 -9.61
N GLN A 116 4.87 -8.13 -10.76
CA GLN A 116 4.48 -7.59 -12.07
C GLN A 116 2.97 -7.72 -12.31
N GLN A 117 2.38 -8.87 -12.00
CA GLN A 117 0.94 -9.04 -12.10
C GLN A 117 0.17 -8.16 -11.12
N MET A 118 0.67 -8.00 -9.89
CA MET A 118 0.07 -7.13 -8.90
C MET A 118 0.10 -5.67 -9.36
N LYS A 119 1.19 -5.22 -9.99
CA LYS A 119 1.30 -3.90 -10.60
C LYS A 119 0.23 -3.67 -11.67
N GLN A 120 -0.06 -4.68 -12.48
CA GLN A 120 -1.06 -4.60 -13.54
C GLN A 120 -2.49 -4.61 -13.00
N ASN A 121 -2.75 -5.37 -11.93
CA ASN A 121 -4.07 -5.46 -11.31
C ASN A 121 -3.98 -5.89 -9.84
N ILE A 122 -3.94 -4.91 -8.93
CA ILE A 122 -3.84 -5.16 -7.48
C ILE A 122 -5.04 -5.92 -6.91
N HIS A 123 -6.24 -5.71 -7.45
CA HIS A 123 -7.48 -6.33 -6.97
C HIS A 123 -7.48 -7.85 -7.15
N ARG A 124 -6.65 -8.36 -8.06
CA ARG A 124 -6.44 -9.79 -8.25
C ARG A 124 -5.91 -10.49 -6.99
N PHE A 125 -5.21 -9.78 -6.12
CA PHE A 125 -4.65 -10.26 -4.86
C PHE A 125 -5.59 -10.07 -3.65
N ASN A 126 -6.85 -9.70 -3.90
CA ASN A 126 -7.90 -9.62 -2.88
C ASN A 126 -8.36 -11.03 -2.47
N MET A 127 -7.51 -11.71 -1.71
CA MET A 127 -7.72 -13.04 -1.15
C MET A 127 -7.70 -12.94 0.37
N ASP A 128 -8.44 -13.82 1.04
CA ASP A 128 -8.33 -13.97 2.48
C ASP A 128 -7.00 -14.66 2.82
N TRP A 129 -6.01 -13.85 3.17
CA TRP A 129 -4.65 -14.29 3.52
C TRP A 129 -4.57 -15.07 4.82
N ASP A 130 -5.62 -15.02 5.64
CA ASP A 130 -5.68 -15.74 6.91
C ASP A 130 -6.45 -17.06 6.79
N LYS A 131 -7.14 -17.27 5.65
CA LYS A 131 -7.66 -18.57 5.27
C LYS A 131 -6.54 -19.61 5.20
N CYS A 132 -6.80 -20.79 5.77
CA CYS A 132 -5.84 -21.89 5.79
C CYS A 132 -5.74 -22.63 4.45
N SER A 133 -6.79 -22.60 3.61
CA SER A 133 -6.86 -23.40 2.38
C SER A 133 -7.75 -22.78 1.30
N PHE A 134 -7.34 -22.92 0.04
CA PHE A 134 -7.95 -22.32 -1.15
C PHE A 134 -8.41 -23.41 -2.11
N PRO A 135 -9.73 -23.61 -2.30
CA PRO A 135 -10.23 -24.60 -3.25
C PRO A 135 -10.04 -24.13 -4.69
N ILE A 136 -9.67 -25.05 -5.57
CA ILE A 136 -9.54 -24.82 -7.01
C ILE A 136 -9.96 -26.07 -7.79
N ASP A 137 -10.68 -25.88 -8.89
CA ASP A 137 -11.03 -26.96 -9.80
C ASP A 137 -9.78 -27.60 -10.43
N LYS A 138 -9.68 -28.94 -10.41
CA LYS A 138 -8.51 -29.69 -10.87
C LYS A 138 -8.20 -29.46 -12.35
N ILE A 139 -9.22 -29.35 -13.19
CA ILE A 139 -9.05 -29.14 -14.63
C ILE A 139 -8.45 -27.74 -14.84
N ARG A 140 -9.05 -26.72 -14.21
CA ARG A 140 -8.57 -25.33 -14.29
C ARG A 140 -7.15 -25.18 -13.77
N PHE A 141 -6.79 -25.90 -12.70
CA PHE A 141 -5.44 -25.87 -12.15
C PHE A 141 -4.39 -26.47 -13.10
N LYS A 142 -4.73 -27.58 -13.78
CA LYS A 142 -3.83 -28.28 -14.71
C LYS A 142 -3.75 -27.64 -16.10
N LEU A 143 -4.62 -26.69 -16.44
CA LEU A 143 -4.58 -26.00 -17.73
C LEU A 143 -3.19 -25.44 -18.02
N VAL A 144 -2.74 -25.66 -19.26
CA VAL A 144 -1.54 -24.99 -19.78
C VAL A 144 -1.97 -23.58 -20.16
N HIS A 145 -1.34 -22.59 -19.54
CA HIS A 145 -1.59 -21.19 -19.85
C HIS A 145 -0.57 -20.72 -20.88
N PRO A 146 -1.00 -20.04 -21.95
CA PRO A 146 -0.12 -19.63 -23.04
C PRO A 146 0.89 -18.55 -22.62
N SER A 147 0.59 -17.80 -21.56
CA SER A 147 1.51 -16.85 -20.95
C SER A 147 1.39 -16.86 -19.42
N LEU A 148 2.49 -16.51 -18.76
CA LEU A 148 2.50 -16.28 -17.31
C LEU A 148 1.58 -15.13 -16.89
N HIS A 149 1.34 -14.14 -17.75
CA HIS A 149 0.50 -12.97 -17.45
C HIS A 149 -1.00 -13.29 -17.43
N GLU A 150 -1.45 -14.28 -18.21
CA GLU A 150 -2.86 -14.69 -18.30
C GLU A 150 -3.24 -15.83 -17.35
N MET A 151 -2.24 -16.49 -16.78
CA MET A 151 -2.43 -17.58 -15.83
C MET A 151 -3.14 -17.09 -14.57
N PRO A 152 -4.16 -17.77 -13.99
CA PRO A 152 -4.84 -17.37 -12.75
C PRO A 152 -3.93 -17.35 -11.51
N LEU A 153 -4.36 -16.63 -10.45
CA LEU A 153 -3.49 -16.33 -9.30
C LEU A 153 -3.08 -17.58 -8.53
N LEU A 154 -4.03 -18.44 -8.14
CA LEU A 154 -3.73 -19.61 -7.31
C LEU A 154 -2.78 -20.61 -8.01
N PRO A 155 -3.01 -20.99 -9.30
CA PRO A 155 -2.04 -21.78 -10.04
C PRO A 155 -0.66 -21.11 -10.14
N LEU A 156 -0.61 -19.78 -10.30
CA LEU A 156 0.66 -19.05 -10.42
C LEU A 156 1.44 -19.07 -9.11
N MET A 157 0.75 -18.81 -8.00
CA MET A 157 1.33 -18.88 -6.66
C MET A 157 1.82 -20.30 -6.34
N TYR A 158 1.12 -21.34 -6.80
CA TYR A 158 1.60 -22.72 -6.70
C TYR A 158 2.90 -22.94 -7.51
N GLN A 159 2.91 -22.56 -8.78
CA GLN A 159 4.08 -22.74 -9.66
C GLN A 159 5.30 -21.91 -9.23
N THR A 160 5.08 -20.82 -8.51
CA THR A 160 6.14 -19.97 -7.97
C THR A 160 6.51 -20.36 -6.52
N GLY A 161 5.95 -21.45 -5.98
CA GLY A 161 6.29 -22.00 -4.67
C GLY A 161 5.71 -21.25 -3.46
N TYR A 162 4.76 -20.34 -3.68
CA TYR A 162 4.05 -19.63 -2.60
C TYR A 162 2.82 -20.38 -2.10
N LEU A 163 2.26 -21.28 -2.90
CA LEU A 163 1.25 -22.23 -2.47
C LEU A 163 1.70 -23.67 -2.75
N THR A 164 1.10 -24.60 -2.03
CA THR A 164 1.34 -26.04 -2.11
C THR A 164 0.03 -26.81 -2.00
N MET A 165 0.01 -28.10 -2.35
CA MET A 165 -1.16 -28.95 -2.07
C MET A 165 -1.40 -29.06 -0.57
N ASP A 166 -2.66 -28.94 -0.16
CA ASP A 166 -3.07 -29.12 1.21
C ASP A 166 -3.34 -30.60 1.52
N LEU A 167 -2.76 -31.06 2.64
CA LEU A 167 -2.78 -32.44 3.10
C LEU A 167 -3.96 -32.75 4.02
N ASP A 168 -4.86 -31.78 4.26
CA ASP A 168 -5.98 -31.98 5.18
C ASP A 168 -6.88 -33.14 4.72
N PRO A 169 -6.98 -34.24 5.50
CA PRO A 169 -7.77 -35.41 5.13
C PRO A 169 -9.26 -35.11 4.94
N SER A 170 -9.77 -34.03 5.54
CA SER A 170 -11.16 -33.60 5.39
C SER A 170 -11.47 -33.13 3.96
N HIS A 171 -10.46 -32.71 3.20
CA HIS A 171 -10.60 -32.26 1.81
C HIS A 171 -10.82 -33.42 0.82
N VAL A 172 -10.50 -34.66 1.22
CA VAL A 172 -10.70 -35.88 0.41
C VAL A 172 -12.19 -36.28 0.33
N GLN A 173 -13.07 -35.63 1.11
CA GLN A 173 -14.51 -35.92 1.14
C GLN A 173 -15.33 -35.26 0.00
N ASP A 174 -14.70 -34.55 -0.95
CA ASP A 174 -15.38 -34.13 -2.18
C ASP A 174 -15.81 -35.39 -2.97
N LYS A 175 -17.12 -35.66 -3.01
CA LYS A 175 -17.72 -36.88 -3.57
C LYS A 175 -17.30 -37.18 -5.02
N ASN A 176 -16.82 -36.17 -5.75
CA ASN A 176 -16.38 -36.32 -7.14
C ASN A 176 -14.86 -36.20 -7.32
N ASN A 177 -14.10 -35.89 -6.26
CA ASN A 177 -12.65 -35.71 -6.30
C ASN A 177 -12.20 -34.73 -7.42
N LEU A 178 -12.97 -33.66 -7.68
CA LEU A 178 -12.72 -32.68 -8.76
C LEU A 178 -12.03 -31.40 -8.27
N THR A 179 -11.77 -31.29 -6.97
CA THR A 179 -11.21 -30.09 -6.34
C THR A 179 -9.81 -30.38 -5.79
N TYR A 180 -8.86 -29.48 -6.04
CA TYR A 180 -7.62 -29.37 -5.27
C TYR A 180 -7.78 -28.29 -4.21
N TYR A 181 -7.07 -28.47 -3.11
CA TYR A 181 -6.99 -27.50 -2.03
C TYR A 181 -5.54 -27.06 -1.91
N LEU A 182 -5.32 -25.75 -1.93
CA LEU A 182 -3.99 -25.15 -1.88
C LEU A 182 -3.82 -24.36 -0.60
N LYS A 183 -2.64 -24.43 0.01
CA LYS A 183 -2.29 -23.63 1.20
C LYS A 183 -0.91 -23.02 1.08
N PHE A 184 -0.58 -22.10 1.98
CA PHE A 184 0.82 -21.74 2.18
C PHE A 184 1.56 -22.95 2.76
N PRO A 185 2.78 -23.25 2.28
CA PRO A 185 3.53 -24.40 2.76
C PRO A 185 3.87 -24.25 4.25
N ASN A 186 4.37 -23.09 4.66
CA ASN A 186 4.85 -22.85 6.01
C ASN A 186 4.80 -21.36 6.39
N GLN A 187 5.20 -21.05 7.63
CA GLN A 187 5.21 -19.68 8.14
C GLN A 187 6.23 -18.79 7.42
N GLU A 188 7.39 -19.31 7.02
CA GLU A 188 8.42 -18.57 6.30
C GLU A 188 7.85 -17.97 5.02
N VAL A 189 7.29 -18.81 4.15
CA VAL A 189 6.80 -18.42 2.82
C VAL A 189 5.61 -17.45 2.94
N LYS A 190 4.68 -17.72 3.85
CA LYS A 190 3.52 -16.85 4.10
C LYS A 190 3.96 -15.46 4.55
N SER A 191 4.88 -15.39 5.51
CA SER A 191 5.37 -14.12 6.06
C SER A 191 6.21 -13.35 5.05
N SER A 192 7.03 -14.06 4.26
CA SER A 192 7.80 -13.48 3.15
C SER A 192 6.92 -12.75 2.16
N LEU A 193 5.88 -13.44 1.69
CA LEU A 193 5.00 -12.89 0.66
C LEU A 193 4.19 -11.73 1.22
N LYS A 194 3.69 -11.83 2.46
CA LYS A 194 3.01 -10.71 3.13
C LYS A 194 3.91 -9.47 3.19
N LEU A 195 5.19 -9.62 3.56
CA LEU A 195 6.13 -8.51 3.62
C LEU A 195 6.42 -7.92 2.23
N ILE A 196 6.74 -8.77 1.25
CA ILE A 196 7.01 -8.35 -0.15
C ILE A 196 5.83 -7.56 -0.73
N LEU A 197 4.60 -8.05 -0.54
CA LEU A 197 3.41 -7.39 -1.05
C LEU A 197 3.13 -6.08 -0.30
N ALA A 198 3.34 -6.05 1.02
CA ALA A 198 3.20 -4.82 1.81
C ALA A 198 4.19 -3.75 1.36
N ASP A 199 5.48 -4.10 1.19
CA ASP A 199 6.51 -3.19 0.71
C ASP A 199 6.19 -2.70 -0.71
N PHE A 200 5.73 -3.58 -1.59
CA PHE A 200 5.33 -3.21 -2.94
C PHE A 200 4.13 -2.26 -2.96
N ILE A 201 3.10 -2.52 -2.14
CA ILE A 201 1.94 -1.64 -1.98
C ILE A 201 2.39 -0.27 -1.49
N VAL A 202 3.22 -0.24 -0.45
CA VAL A 202 3.77 1.01 0.11
C VAL A 202 4.57 1.77 -0.94
N GLN A 203 5.45 1.11 -1.69
CA GLN A 203 6.23 1.73 -2.77
C GLN A 203 5.34 2.26 -3.90
N ALA A 204 4.36 1.48 -4.36
CA ALA A 204 3.43 1.90 -5.41
C ALA A 204 2.59 3.11 -4.97
N HIS A 205 2.12 3.12 -3.71
CA HIS A 205 1.43 4.27 -3.14
C HIS A 205 2.35 5.47 -2.90
N GLN A 206 3.61 5.24 -2.53
CA GLN A 206 4.61 6.31 -2.43
C GLN A 206 4.91 6.93 -3.79
N GLU A 207 5.05 6.16 -4.86
CA GLU A 207 5.31 6.71 -6.21
C GLU A 207 4.13 7.55 -6.73
N ALA A 208 2.91 7.01 -6.63
CA ALA A 208 1.71 7.75 -7.01
C ALA A 208 1.47 8.97 -6.11
N GLY A 209 1.71 8.81 -4.81
CA GLY A 209 1.69 9.88 -3.82
C GLY A 209 2.68 10.99 -4.16
N LYS A 210 3.95 10.64 -4.41
CA LYS A 210 5.02 11.56 -4.85
C LYS A 210 4.64 12.37 -6.07
N ALA A 211 4.13 11.72 -7.11
CA ALA A 211 3.71 12.41 -8.33
C ALA A 211 2.57 13.40 -8.07
N CYS A 212 1.58 13.00 -7.25
CA CYS A 212 0.49 13.87 -6.82
C CYS A 212 1.00 15.05 -5.97
N SER A 213 1.83 14.78 -4.96
CA SER A 213 2.47 15.78 -4.09
C SER A 213 3.27 16.81 -4.90
N ALA A 214 4.09 16.34 -5.85
CA ALA A 214 4.84 17.21 -6.75
C ALA A 214 3.91 18.09 -7.60
N SER A 215 2.82 17.52 -8.12
CA SER A 215 1.83 18.25 -8.93
C SER A 215 1.09 19.32 -8.12
N VAL A 216 0.70 19.00 -6.87
CA VAL A 216 0.06 19.96 -5.95
C VAL A 216 1.01 21.12 -5.63
N LEU A 217 2.24 20.80 -5.22
CA LEU A 217 3.24 21.81 -4.86
C LEU A 217 3.67 22.66 -6.06
N ASP A 218 3.86 22.06 -7.23
CA ASP A 218 4.19 22.78 -8.46
C ASP A 218 3.06 23.74 -8.86
N ALA A 219 1.80 23.28 -8.78
CA ALA A 219 0.65 24.12 -9.08
C ALA A 219 0.52 25.30 -8.10
N LEU A 220 0.72 25.07 -6.80
CA LEU A 220 0.71 26.13 -5.80
C LEU A 220 1.86 27.13 -5.99
N ARG A 221 3.10 26.65 -6.17
CA ARG A 221 4.30 27.48 -6.32
C ARG A 221 4.30 28.31 -7.61
N LYS A 222 3.72 27.79 -8.69
CA LYS A 222 3.54 28.48 -9.98
C LYS A 222 2.25 29.29 -10.06
N GLU A 223 1.45 29.32 -9.00
CA GLU A 223 0.14 30.01 -8.97
C GLU A 223 -0.81 29.52 -10.08
N ALA A 224 -0.68 28.25 -10.46
CA ALA A 224 -1.52 27.58 -11.45
C ALA A 224 -2.85 27.14 -10.80
N TRP A 225 -3.64 28.12 -10.36
CA TRP A 225 -4.83 27.92 -9.52
C TRP A 225 -5.86 26.98 -10.13
N VAL A 226 -6.14 27.10 -11.43
CA VAL A 226 -7.06 26.20 -12.14
C VAL A 226 -6.58 24.75 -12.05
N SER A 227 -5.29 24.49 -12.23
CA SER A 227 -4.72 23.16 -12.10
C SER A 227 -4.82 22.64 -10.67
N PHE A 228 -4.44 23.46 -9.68
CA PHE A 228 -4.53 23.11 -8.27
C PHE A 228 -5.97 22.75 -7.85
N LEU A 229 -6.94 23.61 -8.17
CA LEU A 229 -8.34 23.39 -7.81
C LEU A 229 -8.91 22.14 -8.49
N ASN A 230 -8.52 21.86 -9.74
CA ASN A 230 -8.93 20.64 -10.41
C ASN A 230 -8.29 19.38 -9.79
N ILE A 231 -7.03 19.44 -9.34
CA ILE A 231 -6.39 18.35 -8.58
C ILE A 231 -7.18 18.07 -7.28
N VAL A 232 -7.57 19.11 -6.54
CA VAL A 232 -8.43 18.95 -5.34
C VAL A 232 -9.76 18.28 -5.70
N ARG A 233 -10.39 18.67 -6.81
CA ARG A 233 -11.65 18.04 -7.26
C ARG A 233 -11.47 16.56 -7.62
N SER A 234 -10.47 16.22 -8.43
CA SER A 234 -10.31 14.89 -9.02
C SER A 234 -9.60 13.89 -8.13
N ASP A 235 -8.54 14.33 -7.45
CA ASP A 235 -7.62 13.44 -6.72
C ASP A 235 -7.84 13.43 -5.21
N CYS A 236 -8.56 14.43 -4.69
CA CYS A 236 -8.99 14.46 -3.29
C CYS A 236 -10.48 14.10 -3.16
N LEU A 237 -11.37 15.03 -3.50
CA LEU A 237 -12.79 14.93 -3.12
C LEU A 237 -13.56 13.88 -3.93
N ALA A 238 -13.28 13.73 -5.23
CA ALA A 238 -13.93 12.69 -6.05
C ALA A 238 -13.53 11.25 -5.67
N LYS A 239 -12.37 11.07 -5.03
CA LYS A 239 -11.89 9.78 -4.52
C LYS A 239 -12.33 9.50 -3.09
N ALA A 240 -12.78 10.53 -2.37
CA ALA A 240 -13.36 10.36 -1.04
C ALA A 240 -14.71 9.65 -1.15
N GLY A 241 -14.82 8.44 -0.59
CA GLY A 241 -16.09 7.71 -0.60
C GLY A 241 -17.17 8.49 0.17
N TYR A 242 -18.42 8.44 -0.30
CA TYR A 242 -19.56 9.16 0.32
C TYR A 242 -19.77 8.84 1.82
N ARG A 243 -19.20 7.74 2.31
CA ARG A 243 -19.22 7.35 3.73
C ARG A 243 -18.26 8.19 4.59
N PHE A 244 -17.29 8.87 3.98
CA PHE A 244 -16.29 9.70 4.65
C PHE A 244 -16.63 11.19 4.62
N LEU A 245 -17.43 11.64 3.64
CA LEU A 245 -17.93 13.01 3.54
C LEU A 245 -19.39 13.07 4.01
N ASP A 246 -19.61 13.48 5.25
CA ASP A 246 -20.95 13.57 5.88
C ASP A 246 -21.69 14.88 5.57
N LYS A 247 -21.28 15.58 4.50
CA LYS A 247 -21.83 16.86 4.02
C LYS A 247 -21.65 18.04 4.97
N THR A 248 -20.90 17.87 6.06
CA THR A 248 -20.55 18.98 6.97
C THR A 248 -19.26 19.65 6.52
N GLU A 249 -19.10 20.93 6.88
CA GLU A 249 -17.86 21.70 6.65
C GLU A 249 -16.65 20.96 7.23
N LYS A 250 -16.81 20.38 8.43
CA LYS A 250 -15.79 19.57 9.11
C LYS A 250 -15.32 18.37 8.29
N SER A 251 -16.22 17.68 7.58
CA SER A 251 -15.81 16.53 6.75
C SER A 251 -15.01 16.93 5.52
N PHE A 252 -15.39 18.04 4.87
CA PHE A 252 -14.62 18.61 3.76
C PHE A 252 -13.26 19.10 4.22
N GLN A 253 -13.22 19.83 5.35
CA GLN A 253 -11.98 20.28 5.99
C GLN A 253 -11.04 19.11 6.30
N GLY A 254 -11.53 18.08 7.00
CA GLY A 254 -10.71 16.91 7.37
C GLY A 254 -10.17 16.15 6.16
N THR A 255 -10.99 15.99 5.12
CA THR A 255 -10.59 15.32 3.87
C THR A 255 -9.54 16.12 3.12
N LEU A 256 -9.76 17.42 2.94
CA LEU A 256 -8.81 18.31 2.27
C LEU A 256 -7.51 18.43 3.07
N TYR A 257 -7.59 18.54 4.39
CA TYR A 257 -6.41 18.57 5.25
C TYR A 257 -5.58 17.30 5.12
N ALA A 258 -6.19 16.11 5.18
CA ALA A 258 -5.47 14.86 5.04
C ALA A 258 -4.75 14.76 3.69
N PHE A 259 -5.42 15.19 2.61
CA PHE A 259 -4.84 15.23 1.28
C PHE A 259 -3.66 16.22 1.17
N LEU A 260 -3.84 17.46 1.63
CA LEU A 260 -2.80 18.49 1.59
C LEU A 260 -1.62 18.13 2.52
N ASN A 261 -1.89 17.58 3.70
CA ASN A 261 -0.86 17.11 4.62
C ASN A 261 0.00 16.02 3.95
N GLY A 262 -0.63 15.04 3.27
CA GLY A 262 0.09 14.04 2.47
C GLY A 262 0.91 14.67 1.35
N ALA A 263 0.37 15.68 0.64
CA ALA A 263 1.08 16.39 -0.41
C ALA A 263 2.32 17.16 0.10
N PHE A 264 2.26 17.68 1.33
CA PHE A 264 3.32 18.47 1.93
C PHE A 264 4.27 17.64 2.80
N HIS A 265 3.95 16.41 3.20
CA HIS A 265 4.76 15.64 4.17
C HIS A 265 6.15 15.22 3.65
N GLU A 266 6.35 15.12 2.33
CA GLU A 266 7.61 14.61 1.76
C GLU A 266 8.70 15.65 1.51
N MET A 267 8.41 16.95 1.62
CA MET A 267 9.44 17.98 1.44
C MET A 267 10.03 18.37 2.79
N HIS A 268 11.34 18.21 2.95
CA HIS A 268 12.05 18.82 4.07
C HIS A 268 11.69 20.31 4.10
N HIS A 269 11.13 20.81 5.20
CA HIS A 269 10.77 22.21 5.48
C HIS A 269 9.34 22.69 5.17
N THR A 270 8.39 21.80 4.88
CA THR A 270 6.96 22.11 4.84
C THR A 270 6.27 21.75 6.16
N ASN A 271 5.28 22.55 6.58
CA ASN A 271 4.45 22.24 7.74
C ASN A 271 2.97 22.42 7.40
N ALA A 272 2.15 21.44 7.75
CA ALA A 272 0.70 21.45 7.58
C ALA A 272 0.04 21.47 8.96
N SER A 273 -0.92 22.36 9.16
CA SER A 273 -1.70 22.40 10.40
C SER A 273 -3.17 22.62 10.06
N ALA A 274 -4.04 21.73 10.50
CA ALA A 274 -5.49 21.97 10.55
C ALA A 274 -5.91 22.36 11.95
N GLU A 275 -7.02 23.09 12.04
CA GLU A 275 -7.69 23.36 13.31
C GLU A 275 -6.78 24.05 14.33
N ARG A 276 -5.94 25.01 13.90
CA ARG A 276 -5.09 25.76 14.83
C ARG A 276 -5.96 26.69 15.68
N ASP A 277 -6.16 26.32 16.94
CA ASP A 277 -6.80 27.15 17.94
C ASP A 277 -5.94 28.41 18.17
N SER A 278 -6.55 29.57 17.98
CA SER A 278 -5.97 30.87 18.29
C SER A 278 -6.92 31.68 19.17
N ALA A 279 -6.42 32.70 19.86
CA ALA A 279 -7.24 33.57 20.70
C ALA A 279 -8.37 34.30 19.93
N ILE A 280 -8.35 34.28 18.59
CA ILE A 280 -9.26 35.02 17.69
C ILE A 280 -10.17 34.11 16.86
N GLY A 281 -10.04 32.77 16.96
CA GLY A 281 -10.89 31.78 16.30
C GLY A 281 -10.12 30.56 15.79
N ARG A 282 -10.84 29.69 15.07
CA ARG A 282 -10.33 28.43 14.52
C ARG A 282 -10.20 28.53 13.01
N LEU A 283 -8.98 28.42 12.53
CA LEU A 283 -8.64 28.32 11.12
C LEU A 283 -8.88 26.89 10.62
N ASP A 284 -9.45 26.76 9.43
CA ASP A 284 -9.70 25.44 8.84
C ASP A 284 -8.38 24.73 8.52
N ILE A 285 -7.59 25.26 7.58
CA ILE A 285 -6.33 24.66 7.16
C ILE A 285 -5.30 25.75 6.89
N VAL A 286 -4.09 25.57 7.43
CA VAL A 286 -2.91 26.37 7.05
C VAL A 286 -1.76 25.47 6.64
N MET A 287 -1.16 25.79 5.49
CA MET A 287 0.02 25.13 4.95
C MET A 287 1.16 26.13 4.83
N GLU A 288 2.34 25.77 5.31
CA GLU A 288 3.56 26.56 5.23
C GLU A 288 4.54 25.86 4.29
N ASP A 289 4.95 26.53 3.22
CA ASP A 289 5.93 26.06 2.24
C ASP A 289 7.20 26.93 2.31
N GLN A 290 8.34 26.30 2.53
CA GLN A 290 9.64 26.94 2.49
C GLN A 290 10.35 26.51 1.20
N TYR A 291 10.43 27.41 0.22
CA TYR A 291 11.03 27.12 -1.08
C TYR A 291 11.93 28.26 -1.54
N ASN A 292 13.16 27.95 -1.99
CA ASN A 292 14.18 28.95 -2.36
C ASN A 292 14.35 30.06 -1.30
N GLU A 293 14.47 29.65 -0.03
CA GLU A 293 14.60 30.54 1.14
C GLU A 293 13.40 31.49 1.40
N LYS A 294 12.32 31.36 0.63
CA LYS A 294 11.10 32.14 0.78
C LYS A 294 10.01 31.30 1.42
N LYS A 295 9.46 31.81 2.52
CA LYS A 295 8.31 31.24 3.20
C LYS A 295 7.01 31.72 2.54
N THR A 296 6.20 30.79 2.06
CA THR A 296 4.83 31.03 1.59
C THR A 296 3.84 30.36 2.53
N VAL A 297 2.77 31.07 2.91
CA VAL A 297 1.70 30.54 3.76
C VAL A 297 0.40 30.51 2.99
N TYR A 298 -0.20 29.32 2.87
CA TYR A 298 -1.51 29.11 2.26
C TYR A 298 -2.54 28.94 3.38
N ILE A 299 -3.58 29.77 3.37
CA ILE A 299 -4.66 29.78 4.36
C ILE A 299 -5.94 29.41 3.62
N PHE A 300 -6.54 28.28 3.99
CA PHE A 300 -7.79 27.82 3.41
C PHE A 300 -8.93 28.04 4.40
N GLU A 301 -10.06 28.48 3.88
CA GLU A 301 -11.33 28.53 4.59
C GLU A 301 -12.40 27.94 3.69
N LEU A 302 -13.19 27.02 4.23
CA LEU A 302 -14.22 26.30 3.48
C LEU A 302 -15.60 26.74 3.97
N LYS A 303 -16.56 26.80 3.04
CA LYS A 303 -17.98 26.98 3.37
C LYS A 303 -18.83 25.99 2.61
N VAL A 304 -19.74 25.31 3.29
CA VAL A 304 -20.72 24.42 2.65
C VAL A 304 -21.93 25.23 2.18
N ASP A 305 -22.27 25.09 0.89
CA ASP A 305 -23.42 25.71 0.24
C ASP A 305 -23.51 27.25 0.43
N LYS A 306 -22.36 27.93 0.57
CA LYS A 306 -22.24 29.39 0.60
C LYS A 306 -21.13 29.87 -0.34
N PRO A 307 -21.18 31.13 -0.81
CA PRO A 307 -20.17 31.68 -1.72
C PRO A 307 -18.75 31.60 -1.16
N ALA A 308 -17.77 31.40 -2.04
CA ALA A 308 -16.34 31.35 -1.66
C ALA A 308 -15.85 32.70 -1.11
N LEU A 309 -16.53 33.79 -1.46
CA LEU A 309 -16.28 35.13 -0.93
C LEU A 309 -16.54 35.20 0.58
N ASP A 310 -17.61 34.57 1.09
CA ASP A 310 -17.91 34.52 2.53
C ASP A 310 -16.76 33.88 3.32
N ALA A 311 -16.12 32.86 2.74
CA ALA A 311 -14.95 32.22 3.32
C ALA A 311 -13.75 33.18 3.38
N LEU A 312 -13.51 33.93 2.30
CA LEU A 312 -12.45 34.95 2.27
C LEU A 312 -12.71 36.10 3.26
N GLU A 313 -13.96 36.56 3.38
CA GLU A 313 -14.37 37.56 4.37
C GLU A 313 -14.18 37.06 5.82
N GLN A 314 -14.41 35.77 6.07
CA GLN A 314 -14.11 35.18 7.37
C GLN A 314 -12.61 35.24 7.69
N ILE A 315 -11.74 34.93 6.73
CA ILE A 315 -10.28 35.03 6.91
C ILE A 315 -9.87 36.45 7.32
N HIS A 316 -10.44 37.46 6.65
CA HIS A 316 -10.18 38.88 6.92
C HIS A 316 -10.73 39.32 8.27
N SER A 317 -12.01 39.07 8.55
CA SER A 317 -12.67 39.53 9.79
C SER A 317 -12.08 38.96 11.07
N LYS A 318 -11.39 37.81 10.96
CA LYS A 318 -10.73 37.13 12.08
C LYS A 318 -9.23 37.40 12.16
N ASP A 319 -8.67 38.22 11.27
CA ASP A 319 -7.24 38.56 11.20
C ASP A 319 -6.32 37.33 11.18
N TYR A 320 -6.78 36.22 10.61
CA TYR A 320 -6.06 34.94 10.65
C TYR A 320 -4.66 35.00 10.02
N SER A 321 -4.46 35.94 9.10
CA SER A 321 -3.22 36.13 8.38
C SER A 321 -2.13 36.86 9.20
N ILE A 322 -2.47 37.51 10.32
CA ILE A 322 -1.56 38.41 11.06
C ILE A 322 -0.36 37.68 11.67
N GLN A 323 -0.57 36.46 12.16
CA GLN A 323 0.46 35.59 12.75
C GLN A 323 1.57 35.19 11.76
N TYR A 324 1.36 35.43 10.47
CA TYR A 324 2.30 35.11 9.40
C TYR A 324 3.02 36.34 8.84
N GLY A 325 3.15 37.43 9.60
CA GLY A 325 3.82 38.67 9.14
C GLY A 325 5.28 38.52 8.71
N THR A 326 5.97 37.46 9.13
CA THR A 326 7.37 37.18 8.76
C THR A 326 7.52 36.44 7.44
N CYS A 327 6.45 35.89 6.85
CA CYS A 327 6.54 35.21 5.56
C CYS A 327 6.77 36.18 4.40
N HIS A 328 7.19 35.65 3.25
CA HIS A 328 7.37 36.42 2.02
C HIS A 328 6.06 36.58 1.24
N LYS A 329 5.19 35.56 1.32
CA LYS A 329 3.92 35.51 0.59
C LYS A 329 2.83 34.83 1.42
N LYS A 330 1.62 35.39 1.42
CA LYS A 330 0.40 34.78 1.94
C LYS A 330 -0.57 34.56 0.79
N VAL A 331 -1.21 33.41 0.76
CA VAL A 331 -2.25 33.06 -0.21
C VAL A 331 -3.49 32.68 0.57
N LEU A 332 -4.54 33.48 0.47
CA LEU A 332 -5.82 33.25 1.12
C LEU A 332 -6.75 32.59 0.11
N ILE A 333 -7.34 31.46 0.48
CA ILE A 333 -8.11 30.59 -0.41
C ILE A 333 -9.46 30.30 0.24
N GLY A 334 -10.51 30.96 -0.25
CA GLY A 334 -11.89 30.65 0.09
C GLY A 334 -12.44 29.58 -0.87
N LEU A 335 -13.12 28.55 -0.34
CA LEU A 335 -13.69 27.46 -1.14
C LEU A 335 -15.18 27.24 -0.81
N THR A 336 -16.00 27.08 -1.85
CA THR A 336 -17.39 26.61 -1.71
C THR A 336 -17.47 25.11 -1.92
N CYS A 337 -17.99 24.39 -0.93
CA CYS A 337 -18.29 22.96 -1.00
C CYS A 337 -19.77 22.75 -1.30
N ASP A 338 -20.09 21.92 -2.29
CA ASP A 338 -21.45 21.52 -2.66
C ASP A 338 -21.82 20.22 -1.93
N ALA A 339 -22.80 20.28 -1.04
CA ALA A 339 -23.22 19.14 -0.22
C ALA A 339 -23.89 18.01 -1.02
N ILE A 340 -24.35 18.28 -2.24
CA ILE A 340 -25.00 17.30 -3.13
C ILE A 340 -23.94 16.60 -3.98
N LYS A 341 -23.06 17.38 -4.62
CA LYS A 341 -21.97 16.86 -5.46
C LYS A 341 -20.80 16.30 -4.66
N LEU A 342 -20.75 16.57 -3.35
CA LEU A 342 -19.65 16.20 -2.46
C LEU A 342 -18.29 16.70 -2.98
N ASN A 343 -18.24 17.92 -3.50
CA ASN A 343 -17.04 18.48 -4.12
C ASN A 343 -17.02 20.02 -4.06
N ILE A 344 -15.87 20.64 -4.33
CA ILE A 344 -15.74 22.12 -4.39
C ILE A 344 -16.24 22.67 -5.73
N ILE A 345 -17.00 23.76 -5.73
CA ILE A 345 -17.61 24.31 -6.96
C ILE A 345 -17.19 25.75 -7.29
N GLU A 346 -16.75 26.50 -6.29
CA GLU A 346 -16.26 27.88 -6.43
C GLU A 346 -15.02 28.07 -5.56
N ALA A 347 -14.17 29.01 -5.96
CA ALA A 347 -13.02 29.43 -5.18
C ALA A 347 -12.74 30.93 -5.38
N THR A 348 -12.29 31.59 -4.32
CA THR A 348 -11.76 32.95 -4.39
C THR A 348 -10.37 32.95 -3.78
N ILE A 349 -9.38 33.47 -4.52
CA ILE A 349 -7.97 33.45 -4.11
C ILE A 349 -7.41 34.87 -4.09
N GLU A 350 -6.83 35.24 -2.95
CA GLU A 350 -6.20 36.54 -2.73
C GLU A 350 -4.73 36.35 -2.32
N ILE A 351 -3.83 37.17 -2.86
CA ILE A 351 -2.38 37.03 -2.65
C ILE A 351 -1.84 38.30 -2.00
N HIS A 352 -1.14 38.14 -0.88
CA HIS A 352 -0.35 39.20 -0.25
C HIS A 352 1.11 38.86 -0.44
N GLN A 353 1.86 39.67 -1.19
CA GLN A 353 3.27 39.41 -1.45
C GLN A 353 4.12 40.60 -1.02
N LYS A 354 5.25 40.33 -0.35
CA LYS A 354 6.18 41.38 0.00
C LYS A 354 6.94 41.92 -1.21
N ASP A 355 7.03 43.24 -1.29
CA ASP A 355 7.90 43.93 -2.23
C ASP A 355 9.36 44.00 -1.72
N ASP A 356 10.22 44.68 -2.47
CA ASP A 356 11.64 44.86 -2.13
C ASP A 356 11.86 45.70 -0.86
N LYS A 357 10.82 46.42 -0.40
CA LYS A 357 10.83 47.19 0.85
C LYS A 357 10.28 46.39 2.04
N ASN A 358 9.94 45.11 1.82
CA ASN A 358 9.39 44.19 2.81
C ASN A 358 7.96 44.54 3.25
N ASP A 359 7.24 45.35 2.44
CA ASP A 359 5.84 45.72 2.65
C ASP A 359 4.92 44.79 1.85
N PHE A 360 3.80 44.36 2.43
CA PHE A 360 2.83 43.51 1.73
C PHE A 360 2.04 44.31 0.70
N GLN A 361 2.14 43.88 -0.56
CA GLN A 361 1.30 44.33 -1.66
C GLN A 361 0.12 43.37 -1.82
N LEU A 362 -1.09 43.94 -1.84
CA LEU A 362 -2.34 43.21 -2.05
C LEU A 362 -2.62 43.07 -3.54
N MET A 363 -2.69 41.84 -4.04
CA MET A 363 -3.13 41.57 -5.40
C MET A 363 -4.67 41.47 -5.43
N PRO A 364 -5.34 41.92 -6.51
CA PRO A 364 -6.78 41.76 -6.65
C PRO A 364 -7.20 40.29 -6.52
N PRO A 365 -8.28 39.99 -5.79
CA PRO A 365 -8.75 38.62 -5.65
C PRO A 365 -9.21 38.08 -7.01
N LYS A 366 -8.85 36.82 -7.28
CA LYS A 366 -9.28 36.07 -8.45
C LYS A 366 -10.38 35.10 -8.07
N ASN A 367 -11.41 35.02 -8.90
CA ASN A 367 -12.55 34.14 -8.69
C ASN A 367 -12.50 32.99 -9.70
N PHE A 368 -12.93 31.81 -9.24
CA PHE A 368 -12.95 30.58 -10.05
C PHE A 368 -14.27 29.86 -9.83
N ALA A 369 -14.83 29.31 -10.90
CA ALA A 369 -16.03 28.50 -10.84
C ALA A 369 -15.92 27.29 -11.76
N VAL A 370 -16.65 26.22 -11.42
CA VAL A 370 -16.75 25.02 -12.24
C VAL A 370 -17.62 25.28 -13.47
N ASN A 371 -17.10 24.98 -14.66
CA ASN A 371 -17.83 25.09 -15.92
C ASN A 371 -18.79 23.92 -16.16
N SER A 372 -19.53 23.95 -17.28
CA SER A 372 -20.54 22.94 -17.63
C SER A 372 -19.99 21.52 -17.83
N ILE A 373 -18.69 21.37 -18.08
CA ILE A 373 -18.02 20.07 -18.23
C ILE A 373 -17.30 19.61 -16.95
N GLY A 374 -17.46 20.34 -15.84
CA GLY A 374 -17.02 19.91 -14.51
C GLY A 374 -15.61 20.34 -14.09
N TYR A 375 -14.97 21.26 -14.81
CA TYR A 375 -13.62 21.76 -14.53
C TYR A 375 -13.62 23.24 -14.13
N PHE A 376 -12.71 23.63 -13.24
CA PHE A 376 -12.53 25.04 -12.87
C PHE A 376 -12.02 25.88 -14.03
N GLN A 377 -12.48 27.13 -14.08
CA GLN A 377 -11.94 28.21 -14.90
C GLN A 377 -11.94 29.52 -14.10
N GLU A 378 -11.05 30.45 -14.44
CA GLU A 378 -11.08 31.81 -13.88
C GLU A 378 -12.30 32.56 -14.42
N VAL A 379 -13.04 33.23 -13.53
CA VAL A 379 -14.21 34.03 -13.89
C VAL A 379 -13.94 35.50 -13.56
N THR A 380 -14.09 36.36 -14.57
CA THR A 380 -13.99 37.82 -14.37
C THR A 380 -15.28 38.34 -13.73
N SER A 381 -15.17 39.28 -12.78
CA SER A 381 -16.26 39.89 -12.01
C SER A 381 -17.33 40.66 -12.82
N LYS A 382 -17.42 40.46 -14.14
CA LYS A 382 -18.48 40.98 -15.01
C LYS A 382 -19.43 39.84 -15.36
N GLY A 383 -20.50 39.69 -14.58
CA GLY A 383 -21.56 38.73 -14.89
C GLY A 383 -22.44 38.31 -13.72
N ILE A 384 -22.74 39.22 -12.78
CA ILE A 384 -23.96 39.11 -11.97
C ILE A 384 -24.82 40.31 -12.40
N GLU A 385 -25.49 40.19 -13.54
CA GLU A 385 -26.55 41.11 -13.92
C GLU A 385 -27.90 40.46 -13.61
N ALA A 386 -28.59 41.10 -12.66
CA ALA A 386 -30.02 41.15 -12.35
C ALA A 386 -30.80 39.84 -12.13
#